data_AF-A0A527ZEN0-F1
#
_entry.id   AF-A0A527ZEN0-F1
#
_cell.length_a   1.000
_cell.length_b   1.000
_cell.length_c   1.000
_cell.angle_alpha   90.00
_cell.angle_beta   90.00
_cell.angle_gamma   90.00
#
_symmetry.space_group_name_H-M   'P 1'
#
loop_
_entity.id
_entity.type
_entity.pdbx_description
1 polymer ?
#
loop_
_entity_poly.entity_id
_entity_poly.type
_entity_poly.pdbx_seq_one_letter_code
_entity_poly.pdbx_strand_id
1 'polypeptide(L)'
;VLAVLLVAGLSLLTPWKLVEARAFDYLSTISPPPPPDDGPVIVAIDEPSLAEIGLQWPWPRDLHGRLVEALRRAGAKAVGLDIIFAEPSTPAADEALVKSLGPDVVLAGDETFIET
;
A
#
# COMPACT_ATOMS: atom_id res chain seq x y z
N VAL A 1 10.50 0.44 -42.90
CA VAL A 1 9.50 -0.56 -42.45
C VAL A 1 10.16 -1.85 -41.98
N LEU A 2 10.91 -2.56 -42.83
CA LEU A 2 11.54 -3.84 -42.45
C LEU A 2 12.47 -3.77 -41.24
N ALA A 3 13.35 -2.74 -41.17
CA ALA A 3 14.24 -2.54 -40.02
C ALA A 3 13.48 -2.24 -38.72
N VAL A 4 12.36 -1.51 -38.80
CA VAL A 4 11.51 -1.21 -37.63
C VAL A 4 10.81 -2.48 -37.15
N LEU A 5 10.32 -3.32 -38.07
CA LEU A 5 9.71 -4.61 -37.74
C LEU A 5 10.72 -5.59 -37.14
N LEU A 6 11.96 -5.57 -37.63
CA LEU A 6 13.05 -6.40 -37.09
C LEU A 6 13.40 -5.97 -35.66
N VAL A 7 13.58 -4.66 -35.42
CA VAL A 7 13.84 -4.12 -34.08
C VAL A 7 12.68 -4.41 -33.13
N ALA A 8 11.44 -4.23 -33.58
CA ALA A 8 10.24 -4.60 -32.80
C ALA A 8 10.22 -6.10 -32.47
N GLY A 9 10.54 -6.96 -33.44
CA GLY A 9 10.64 -8.41 -33.24
C GLY A 9 11.73 -8.81 -32.24
N LEU A 10 12.92 -8.19 -32.31
CA LEU A 10 14.01 -8.40 -31.35
C LEU A 10 13.65 -7.90 -29.95
N SER A 11 12.89 -6.81 -29.83
CA SER A 11 12.47 -6.26 -28.54
C SER A 11 11.49 -7.16 -27.78
N LEU A 12 10.82 -8.09 -28.48
CA LEU A 12 9.91 -9.07 -27.88
C LEU A 12 10.65 -10.28 -27.28
N LEU A 13 11.94 -10.44 -27.57
CA LEU A 13 12.73 -11.58 -27.09
C LEU A 13 13.08 -11.43 -25.60
N THR A 14 13.04 -12.54 -24.88
CA THR A 14 13.35 -12.59 -23.43
C THR A 14 14.68 -11.93 -23.04
N PRO A 15 15.81 -12.14 -23.76
CA PRO A 15 17.08 -11.51 -23.41
C PRO A 15 17.04 -9.98 -23.46
N TRP A 16 16.26 -9.42 -24.38
CA TRP A 16 16.10 -7.96 -24.49
C TRP A 16 15.39 -7.39 -23.26
N LYS A 17 14.31 -8.04 -22.81
CA LYS A 17 13.58 -7.66 -21.61
C LYS A 17 14.45 -7.71 -20.34
N LEU A 18 15.38 -8.68 -20.23
CA LEU A 18 16.31 -8.74 -19.10
C LEU A 18 17.28 -7.55 -19.09
N VAL A 19 17.81 -7.17 -20.26
CA VAL A 19 18.70 -6.01 -20.39
C VAL A 19 17.95 -4.73 -20.07
N GLU A 20 16.73 -4.58 -20.58
CA GLU A 20 15.84 -3.45 -20.30
C GLU A 20 15.53 -3.32 -18.81
N ALA A 21 15.10 -4.40 -18.15
CA ALA A 21 14.81 -4.40 -16.71
C ALA A 21 16.04 -4.01 -15.88
N ARG A 22 17.22 -4.56 -16.21
CA ARG A 22 18.45 -4.24 -15.49
C ARG A 22 18.92 -2.80 -15.72
N ALA A 23 18.73 -2.27 -16.94
CA ALA A 23 19.01 -0.86 -17.23
C ALA A 23 18.04 0.05 -16.47
N PHE A 24 16.76 -0.30 -16.42
CA PHE A 24 15.73 0.42 -15.67
C PHE A 24 16.08 0.49 -14.18
N ASP A 25 16.42 -0.64 -13.55
CA ASP A 25 16.81 -0.70 -12.13
C ASP A 25 18.01 0.21 -11.80
N TYR A 26 19.00 0.24 -12.69
CA TYR A 26 20.20 1.06 -12.50
C TYR A 26 19.89 2.55 -12.63
N LEU A 27 19.11 2.92 -13.64
CA LEU A 27 18.73 4.31 -13.90
C LEU A 27 17.78 4.84 -12.81
N SER A 28 16.82 4.03 -12.35
CA SER A 28 15.89 4.43 -11.27
C SER A 28 16.59 4.60 -9.92
N THR A 29 17.69 3.87 -9.68
CA THR A 29 18.48 4.01 -8.45
C THR A 29 19.36 5.26 -8.47
N ILE A 30 19.98 5.58 -9.60
CA ILE A 30 20.93 6.70 -9.70
C ILE A 30 20.22 8.04 -9.90
N SER A 31 19.13 8.02 -10.65
CA SER A 31 18.35 9.21 -10.98
C SER A 31 16.87 8.90 -10.83
N PRO A 32 16.40 8.67 -9.58
CA PRO A 32 14.99 8.45 -9.34
C PRO A 32 14.19 9.67 -9.84
N PRO A 33 13.05 9.45 -10.52
CA PRO A 33 12.15 10.55 -10.84
C PRO A 33 11.70 11.21 -9.52
N PRO A 34 11.49 12.53 -9.52
CA PRO A 34 10.93 13.20 -8.35
C PRO A 34 9.55 12.60 -8.02
N PRO A 35 9.18 12.50 -6.74
CA PRO A 35 7.83 12.08 -6.37
C PRO A 35 6.79 12.99 -7.03
N PRO A 36 5.69 12.43 -7.55
CA PRO A 36 4.61 13.25 -8.08
C PRO A 36 4.00 14.11 -6.96
N ASP A 37 3.61 15.34 -7.29
CA ASP A 37 3.03 16.31 -6.35
C ASP A 37 1.73 15.77 -5.69
N ASP A 38 1.02 14.87 -6.37
CA ASP A 38 -0.20 14.20 -5.92
C ASP A 38 -0.02 12.69 -5.70
N GLY A 39 1.22 12.27 -5.43
CA GLY A 39 1.56 10.88 -5.11
C GLY A 39 0.94 10.35 -3.82
N PRO A 40 0.91 9.02 -3.64
CA PRO A 40 0.48 8.42 -2.39
C PRO A 40 1.45 8.79 -1.25
N VAL A 41 0.90 9.03 -0.07
CA VAL A 41 1.67 9.26 1.16
C VAL A 41 1.65 8.00 1.99
N ILE A 42 2.82 7.56 2.45
CA ILE A 42 2.94 6.43 3.38
C ILE A 42 2.86 6.97 4.80
N VAL A 43 1.88 6.48 5.55
CA VAL A 43 1.77 6.72 7.00
C VAL A 43 2.34 5.50 7.71
N ALA A 44 3.61 5.60 8.12
CA ALA A 44 4.30 4.51 8.79
C ALA A 44 3.86 4.39 10.26
N ILE A 45 3.80 3.16 10.75
CA ILE A 45 3.70 2.84 12.18
C ILE A 45 5.04 2.27 12.59
N ASP A 46 5.81 3.04 13.35
CA ASP A 46 7.18 2.78 13.75
C ASP A 46 7.39 2.97 15.28
N GLU A 47 8.59 2.68 15.78
CA GLU A 47 8.91 2.80 17.21
C GLU A 47 8.63 4.20 17.79
N PRO A 48 8.98 5.32 17.13
CA PRO A 48 8.54 6.66 17.55
C PRO A 48 7.03 6.78 17.75
N SER A 49 6.23 6.34 16.77
CA SER A 49 4.77 6.41 16.86
C SER A 49 4.21 5.55 18.00
N LEU A 50 4.77 4.36 18.21
CA LEU A 50 4.40 3.48 19.33
C LEU A 50 4.71 4.12 20.68
N ALA A 51 5.89 4.76 20.80
CA ALA A 51 6.31 5.45 22.01
C ALA A 51 5.43 6.68 22.30
N GLU A 52 5.08 7.45 21.28
CA GLU A 52 4.25 8.65 21.41
C GLU A 52 2.80 8.32 21.79
N ILE A 53 2.20 7.30 21.15
CA ILE A 53 0.84 6.87 21.46
C ILE A 53 0.77 6.15 22.81
N GLY A 54 1.85 5.49 23.21
CA GLY A 54 1.96 4.84 24.52
C GLY A 54 1.00 3.67 24.72
N LEU A 55 0.52 3.08 23.63
CA LEU A 55 -0.34 1.88 23.63
C LEU A 55 0.45 0.67 23.14
N GLN A 56 0.19 -0.47 23.76
CA GLN A 56 0.74 -1.76 23.34
C GLN A 56 0.27 -2.09 21.92
N TRP A 57 1.20 -2.51 21.07
CA TRP A 57 0.88 -3.09 19.77
C TRP A 57 0.37 -4.54 19.92
N PRO A 58 -0.61 -5.00 19.13
CA PRO A 58 -1.39 -4.26 18.13
C PRO A 58 -2.37 -3.27 18.74
N TRP A 59 -2.47 -2.10 18.13
CA TRP A 59 -3.39 -1.06 18.59
C TRP A 59 -4.86 -1.46 18.43
N PRO A 60 -5.77 -0.90 19.23
CA PRO A 60 -7.19 -1.22 19.15
C PRO A 60 -7.80 -0.68 17.84
N ARG A 61 -8.82 -1.37 17.32
CA ARG A 61 -9.40 -1.09 15.99
C ARG A 61 -10.10 0.27 15.90
N ASP A 62 -10.57 0.81 17.02
CA ASP A 62 -11.12 2.17 17.10
C ASP A 62 -10.06 3.25 16.81
N LEU A 63 -8.80 3.04 17.20
CA LEU A 63 -7.71 3.95 16.88
C LEU A 63 -7.44 3.99 15.37
N HIS A 64 -7.49 2.84 14.71
CA HIS A 64 -7.36 2.74 13.26
C HIS A 64 -8.52 3.47 12.56
N GLY A 65 -9.74 3.36 13.07
CA GLY A 65 -10.87 4.12 12.54
C GLY A 65 -10.70 5.64 12.66
N ARG A 66 -10.19 6.12 13.81
CA ARG A 66 -9.84 7.55 13.98
C ARG A 66 -8.75 8.00 13.02
N LEU A 67 -7.76 7.15 12.73
CA LEU A 67 -6.72 7.45 11.75
C LEU A 67 -7.31 7.62 10.34
N VAL A 68 -8.19 6.69 9.91
CA VAL A 68 -8.88 6.78 8.62
C VAL A 68 -9.65 8.10 8.50
N GLU A 69 -10.41 8.48 9.52
CA GLU A 69 -11.15 9.75 9.50
C GLU A 69 -10.22 10.97 9.46
N ALA A 70 -9.09 10.93 10.17
CA ALA A 70 -8.10 12.01 10.15
C ALA A 70 -7.48 12.18 8.75
N LEU A 71 -7.13 11.09 8.09
CA LEU A 71 -6.60 11.10 6.72
C LEU A 71 -7.64 11.64 5.73
N ARG A 72 -8.91 11.25 5.90
CA ARG A 72 -10.02 11.77 5.09
C ARG A 72 -10.18 13.28 5.26
N ARG A 73 -10.13 13.78 6.51
CA ARG A 73 -10.16 15.23 6.80
C ARG A 73 -8.95 15.98 6.22
N ALA A 74 -7.80 15.31 6.12
CA ALA A 74 -6.60 15.85 5.50
C ALA A 74 -6.66 15.88 3.95
N GLY A 75 -7.73 15.35 3.34
CA GLY A 75 -7.94 15.39 1.89
C GLY A 75 -7.51 14.11 1.15
N ALA A 76 -7.26 13.01 1.87
CA ALA A 76 -6.99 11.72 1.23
C ALA A 76 -8.18 11.31 0.34
N LYS A 77 -7.90 11.02 -0.94
CA LYS A 77 -8.89 10.56 -1.92
C LYS A 77 -9.20 9.05 -1.78
N ALA A 78 -8.23 8.30 -1.27
CA ALA A 78 -8.33 6.87 -0.97
C ALA A 78 -7.39 6.55 0.20
N VAL A 79 -7.73 5.54 0.99
CA VAL A 79 -6.93 5.05 2.13
C VAL A 79 -6.74 3.55 2.00
N GLY A 80 -5.50 3.11 1.80
CA GLY A 80 -5.13 1.70 1.88
C GLY A 80 -4.64 1.37 3.28
N LEU A 81 -5.19 0.32 3.90
CA LEU A 81 -4.68 -0.21 5.16
C LEU A 81 -3.90 -1.49 4.89
N ASP A 82 -2.58 -1.40 5.03
CA ASP A 82 -1.66 -2.54 5.01
C ASP A 82 -1.36 -2.98 6.45
N ILE A 83 -2.39 -3.50 7.13
CA ILE A 83 -2.34 -3.92 8.54
C ILE A 83 -3.05 -5.25 8.68
N ILE A 84 -2.38 -6.23 9.29
CA ILE A 84 -2.95 -7.54 9.58
C ILE A 84 -3.68 -7.50 10.92
N PHE A 85 -5.01 -7.63 10.88
CA PHE A 85 -5.84 -7.76 12.08
C PHE A 85 -5.94 -9.24 12.51
N ALA A 86 -4.83 -9.80 12.96
CA ALA A 86 -4.70 -11.25 13.23
C ALA A 86 -5.57 -11.75 14.40
N GLU A 87 -5.74 -10.92 15.43
CA GLU A 87 -6.47 -11.27 16.65
C GLU A 87 -7.89 -10.68 16.64
N PRO A 88 -8.88 -11.38 17.21
CA PRO A 88 -10.20 -10.81 17.46
C PRO A 88 -10.11 -9.56 18.34
N SER A 89 -10.93 -8.53 18.05
CA SER A 89 -11.06 -7.36 18.90
C SER A 89 -12.34 -7.40 19.73
N THR A 90 -12.61 -6.33 20.47
CA THR A 90 -13.92 -6.16 21.11
C THR A 90 -14.96 -5.76 20.06
N PRO A 91 -16.22 -6.21 20.15
CA PRO A 91 -17.27 -5.85 19.20
C PRO A 91 -17.42 -4.34 19.01
N ALA A 92 -17.25 -3.55 20.08
CA ALA A 92 -17.34 -2.09 20.02
C ALA A 92 -16.19 -1.46 19.22
N ALA A 93 -14.97 -1.99 19.34
CA ALA A 93 -13.82 -1.50 18.57
C ALA A 93 -13.91 -1.91 17.09
N ASP A 94 -14.39 -3.12 16.82
CA ASP A 94 -14.71 -3.57 15.46
C ASP A 94 -15.76 -2.66 14.80
N GLU A 95 -16.86 -2.38 15.50
CA GLU A 95 -17.93 -1.51 15.00
C GLU A 95 -17.42 -0.08 14.75
N ALA A 96 -16.53 0.43 15.62
CA ALA A 96 -15.91 1.74 15.43
C ALA A 96 -15.06 1.80 14.16
N LEU A 97 -14.25 0.78 13.88
CA LEU A 97 -13.50 0.70 12.63
C LEU A 97 -14.44 0.65 11.44
N VAL A 98 -15.44 -0.25 11.45
CA VAL A 98 -16.41 -0.43 10.36
C VAL A 98 -17.13 0.89 10.04
N LYS A 99 -17.52 1.67 11.05
CA LYS A 99 -18.16 2.99 10.86
C LYS A 99 -17.28 4.01 10.13
N SER A 100 -15.96 3.89 10.25
CA SER A 100 -15.01 4.77 9.57
C SER A 100 -14.76 4.37 8.10
N LEU A 101 -15.07 3.12 7.74
CA LEU A 101 -14.85 2.58 6.40
C LEU A 101 -15.87 3.16 5.41
N GLY A 102 -15.42 3.36 4.18
CA GLY A 102 -16.22 3.84 3.06
C GLY A 102 -15.68 3.27 1.74
N PRO A 103 -16.27 3.61 0.59
CA PRO A 103 -15.81 3.15 -0.72
C PRO A 103 -14.40 3.65 -1.08
N ASP A 104 -13.91 4.66 -0.36
CA ASP A 104 -12.56 5.21 -0.43
C ASP A 104 -11.51 4.37 0.33
N VAL A 105 -11.93 3.40 1.14
CA VAL A 105 -11.03 2.60 1.98
C VAL A 105 -10.85 1.20 1.39
N VAL A 106 -9.59 0.81 1.23
CA VAL A 106 -9.20 -0.52 0.73
C VAL A 106 -8.50 -1.28 1.85
N LEU A 107 -9.01 -2.48 2.14
CA LEU A 107 -8.41 -3.43 3.07
C LEU A 107 -7.81 -4.58 2.27
N ALA A 108 -6.59 -4.99 2.63
CA ALA A 108 -6.08 -6.30 2.21
C ALA A 108 -6.76 -7.39 3.03
N GLY A 109 -7.19 -8.47 2.39
CA GLY A 109 -7.78 -9.63 3.03
C GLY A 109 -7.31 -10.92 2.35
N ASP A 110 -7.23 -11.99 3.14
CA ASP A 110 -7.06 -13.35 2.63
C ASP A 110 -8.31 -14.16 2.95
N GLU A 111 -8.84 -14.90 1.98
CA GLU A 111 -9.89 -15.90 2.22
C GLU A 111 -9.22 -17.26 2.43
N THR A 112 -8.95 -17.62 3.68
CA THR A 112 -8.54 -18.98 4.00
C THR A 112 -9.79 -19.86 4.12
N PHE A 113 -10.15 -20.59 3.06
CA PHE A 113 -11.18 -21.63 3.14
C PHE A 113 -10.67 -22.77 4.03
N ILE A 114 -11.22 -22.88 5.25
CA ILE A 114 -11.01 -24.05 6.10
C ILE A 114 -12.05 -25.10 5.70
N GLU A 115 -11.67 -26.03 4.82
CA GLU A 115 -12.42 -27.27 4.62
C GLU A 115 -12.19 -28.17 5.85
N THR A 116 -13.24 -28.34 6.67
CA THR A 116 -13.32 -29.34 7.75
C THR A 116 -13.64 -30.73 7.25
#